data_AF-A0A090T0Z3-F1
#
_entry.id   AF-A0A090T0Z3-F1
#
_cell.length_a   1.000
_cell.length_b   1.000
_cell.length_c   1.000
_cell.angle_alpha   90.00
_cell.angle_beta   90.00
_cell.angle_gamma   90.00
#
_symmetry.space_group_name_H-M   'P 1'
#
loop_
_entity.id
_entity.type
_entity.pdbx_description
1 polymer ?
#
loop_
_entity_poly.entity_id
_entity_poly.type
_entity_poly.pdbx_seq_one_letter_code
_entity_poly.pdbx_strand_id
1 'polypeptide(L)'
;MVAESGLIDSAVNDLMARSQVLAVSENRGMRSSVKNHLLKWRGSVKKRMTRVCETERFQQELTLYQEVIHWDEATFFERIPSVVKKLEWHSAFYLQARRLLEKNKSVNNPMFPRYFCDLWYKSLADAIKQAEVSELEASKEKFLADLYQRMETIKDMDTVTQQGDEATMGRLWDMAAAKLTKTDLKTMHSHAEFLKKNGALKQIAEQLGRMASEQDDPELNKAQADNVEMVEEQSDEATDDIVGIHESDDLNKLLPNETMFLAYPELEVVFYKHLADKRLMNYKTQGKSRTLKKVRTTAPDNSKVELEKGPFIVCIDASGSMSGFPEQCAKAMAYALMQIAWQKSGSAM
;
A
#
# COMPACT_ATOMS: atom_id res chain seq x y z
N MET A 1 -4.18 -10.69 -14.17
CA MET A 1 -5.44 -10.16 -13.57
C MET A 1 -5.68 -8.73 -14.05
N VAL A 2 -6.90 -8.17 -14.03
CA VAL A 2 -7.18 -6.80 -14.53
C VAL A 2 -6.40 -5.72 -13.76
N ALA A 3 -6.01 -6.00 -12.51
CA ALA A 3 -5.06 -5.19 -11.75
C ALA A 3 -3.70 -4.97 -12.45
N GLU A 4 -3.35 -5.78 -13.46
CA GLU A 4 -2.16 -5.64 -14.32
C GLU A 4 -2.49 -5.07 -15.71
N SER A 5 -3.78 -4.98 -16.11
CA SER A 5 -4.18 -4.78 -17.51
C SER A 5 -4.23 -3.33 -18.00
N GLY A 6 -3.50 -2.41 -17.37
CA GLY A 6 -3.43 -1.00 -17.79
C GLY A 6 -4.76 -0.22 -17.72
N LEU A 7 -5.87 -0.85 -17.27
CA LEU A 7 -7.18 -0.19 -17.12
C LEU A 7 -7.17 0.92 -16.06
N ILE A 8 -6.35 0.74 -15.02
CA ILE A 8 -6.14 1.79 -14.01
C ILE A 8 -5.43 2.99 -14.65
N ASP A 9 -4.43 2.74 -15.50
CA ASP A 9 -3.67 3.81 -16.15
C ASP A 9 -4.51 4.53 -17.22
N SER A 10 -5.37 3.81 -17.94
CA SER A 10 -6.35 4.44 -18.84
C SER A 10 -7.38 5.29 -18.08
N ALA A 11 -7.84 4.83 -16.91
CA ALA A 11 -8.74 5.60 -16.06
C ALA A 11 -8.07 6.85 -15.47
N VAL A 12 -6.79 6.77 -15.09
CA VAL A 12 -6.00 7.94 -14.65
C VAL A 12 -5.84 8.93 -15.81
N ASN A 13 -5.54 8.46 -17.01
CA ASN A 13 -5.43 9.32 -18.18
C ASN A 13 -6.77 9.98 -18.54
N ASP A 14 -7.89 9.25 -18.48
CA ASP A 14 -9.22 9.81 -18.69
C ASP A 14 -9.58 10.87 -17.64
N LEU A 15 -9.22 10.66 -16.37
CA LEU A 15 -9.39 11.66 -15.32
C LEU A 15 -8.55 12.91 -15.59
N MET A 16 -7.30 12.76 -16.03
CA MET A 16 -6.42 13.87 -16.38
C MET A 16 -6.88 14.62 -17.64
N ALA A 17 -7.53 13.94 -18.59
CA ALA A 17 -8.03 14.53 -19.83
C ALA A 17 -9.32 15.36 -19.64
N ARG A 18 -9.99 15.24 -18.49
CA ARG A 18 -11.21 16.03 -18.20
C ARG A 18 -10.87 17.50 -18.07
N SER A 19 -11.59 18.34 -18.82
CA SER A 19 -11.37 19.79 -18.91
C SER A 19 -11.29 20.52 -17.57
N GLN A 20 -12.05 20.09 -16.56
CA GLN A 20 -12.03 20.71 -15.24
C GLN A 20 -10.79 20.33 -14.43
N VAL A 21 -10.28 19.10 -14.59
CA VAL A 21 -9.01 18.69 -13.96
C VAL A 21 -7.84 19.40 -14.63
N LEU A 22 -7.91 19.56 -15.95
CA LEU A 22 -6.95 20.37 -16.72
C LEU A 22 -6.92 21.82 -16.22
N ALA A 23 -8.09 22.47 -16.08
CA ALA A 23 -8.20 23.84 -15.57
C ALA A 23 -7.61 24.02 -14.16
N VAL A 24 -7.78 23.05 -13.27
CA VAL A 24 -7.14 23.08 -11.93
C VAL A 24 -5.62 22.85 -12.02
N SER A 25 -5.18 22.01 -12.96
CA SER A 25 -3.76 21.69 -13.16
C SER A 25 -2.94 22.81 -13.83
N GLU A 26 -3.60 23.82 -14.41
CA GLU A 26 -2.94 25.01 -14.94
C GLU A 26 -2.28 25.84 -13.84
N ASN A 27 -2.88 25.87 -12.64
CA ASN A 27 -2.28 26.48 -11.47
C ASN A 27 -1.19 25.55 -10.90
N ARG A 28 0.09 25.96 -11.02
CA ARG A 28 1.26 25.16 -10.63
C ARG A 28 1.19 24.60 -9.21
N GLY A 29 0.64 25.40 -8.26
CA GLY A 29 0.45 24.99 -6.87
C GLY A 29 -0.60 23.90 -6.65
N MET A 30 -1.68 23.88 -7.44
CA MET A 30 -2.72 22.85 -7.34
C MET A 30 -2.39 21.58 -8.13
N ARG A 31 -1.57 21.69 -9.19
CA ARG A 31 -1.13 20.56 -10.00
C ARG A 31 -0.43 19.47 -9.18
N SER A 32 0.45 19.85 -8.25
CA SER A 32 1.17 18.89 -7.40
C SER A 32 0.20 18.18 -6.45
N SER A 33 -0.74 18.91 -5.84
CA SER A 33 -1.73 18.31 -4.93
C SER A 33 -2.73 17.40 -5.65
N VAL A 34 -3.23 17.80 -6.83
CA VAL A 34 -4.08 16.95 -7.68
C VAL A 34 -3.34 15.68 -8.10
N LYS A 35 -2.06 15.77 -8.46
CA LYS A 35 -1.23 14.59 -8.79
C LYS A 35 -1.07 13.66 -7.58
N ASN A 36 -0.85 14.20 -6.39
CA ASN A 36 -0.78 13.41 -5.15
C ASN A 36 -2.13 12.75 -4.84
N HIS A 37 -3.24 13.44 -5.09
CA HIS A 37 -4.59 12.89 -4.90
C HIS A 37 -4.88 11.75 -5.88
N LEU A 38 -4.48 11.88 -7.15
CA LEU A 38 -4.56 10.82 -8.15
C LEU A 38 -3.70 9.60 -7.77
N LEU A 39 -2.50 9.81 -7.23
CA LEU A 39 -1.64 8.73 -6.73
C LEU A 39 -2.29 7.97 -5.57
N LYS A 40 -2.86 8.70 -4.59
CA LYS A 40 -3.61 8.10 -3.47
C LYS A 40 -4.84 7.33 -3.96
N TRP A 41 -5.60 7.91 -4.89
CA TRP A 41 -6.76 7.25 -5.50
C TRP A 41 -6.36 5.99 -6.26
N ARG A 42 -5.32 6.03 -7.09
CA ARG A 42 -4.75 4.88 -7.81
C ARG A 42 -4.40 3.75 -6.85
N GLY A 43 -3.72 4.06 -5.74
CA GLY A 43 -3.38 3.10 -4.71
C GLY A 43 -4.61 2.50 -4.02
N SER A 44 -5.61 3.33 -3.71
CA SER A 44 -6.87 2.87 -3.10
C SER A 44 -7.69 1.98 -4.04
N VAL A 45 -7.76 2.32 -5.32
CA VAL A 45 -8.46 1.53 -6.34
C VAL A 45 -7.79 0.19 -6.52
N LYS A 46 -6.45 0.15 -6.62
CA LYS A 46 -5.70 -1.11 -6.73
C LYS A 46 -6.01 -2.05 -5.57
N LYS A 47 -6.04 -1.55 -4.33
CA LYS A 47 -6.42 -2.33 -3.15
C LYS A 47 -7.86 -2.82 -3.19
N ARG A 48 -8.80 -1.96 -3.61
CA ARG A 48 -10.23 -2.34 -3.73
C ARG A 48 -10.46 -3.39 -4.81
N MET A 49 -9.80 -3.30 -5.96
CA MET A 49 -9.90 -4.29 -7.03
C MET A 49 -9.39 -5.67 -6.60
N THR A 50 -8.27 -5.73 -5.87
CA THR A 50 -7.80 -7.00 -5.28
C THR A 50 -8.86 -7.62 -4.36
N ARG A 51 -9.55 -6.79 -3.58
CA ARG A 51 -10.62 -7.23 -2.66
C ARG A 51 -11.89 -7.70 -3.38
N VAL A 52 -12.18 -7.22 -4.59
CA VAL A 52 -13.32 -7.70 -5.40
C VAL A 52 -13.17 -9.18 -5.74
N CYS A 53 -11.95 -9.61 -6.09
CA CYS A 53 -11.62 -11.02 -6.32
C CYS A 53 -11.74 -11.90 -5.07
N GLU A 54 -11.65 -11.29 -3.88
CA GLU A 54 -11.78 -11.97 -2.58
C GLU A 54 -13.23 -12.02 -2.06
N THR A 55 -14.21 -11.52 -2.82
CA THR A 55 -15.62 -11.58 -2.42
C THR A 55 -16.05 -13.04 -2.28
N GLU A 56 -16.78 -13.37 -1.20
CA GLU A 56 -17.22 -14.74 -0.87
C GLU A 56 -17.89 -15.46 -2.05
N ARG A 57 -18.65 -14.71 -2.86
CA ARG A 57 -19.30 -15.18 -4.09
C ARG A 57 -18.31 -15.78 -5.09
N PHE A 58 -17.23 -15.08 -5.42
CA PHE A 58 -16.23 -15.55 -6.39
C PHE A 58 -15.34 -16.64 -5.80
N GLN A 59 -15.04 -16.58 -4.50
CA GLN A 59 -14.28 -17.64 -3.84
C GLN A 59 -15.00 -18.98 -3.89
N GLN A 60 -16.30 -19.01 -3.53
CA GLN A 60 -17.11 -20.22 -3.59
C GLN A 60 -17.17 -20.80 -5.01
N GLU A 61 -17.40 -19.95 -6.01
CA GLU A 61 -17.45 -20.39 -7.41
C GLU A 61 -16.09 -20.92 -7.90
N LEU A 62 -14.99 -20.29 -7.49
CA LEU A 62 -13.64 -20.67 -7.87
C LEU A 62 -13.20 -21.98 -7.18
N THR A 63 -13.60 -22.21 -5.93
CA THR A 63 -13.42 -23.49 -5.24
C THR A 63 -14.18 -24.61 -5.96
N LEU A 64 -15.45 -24.39 -6.31
CA LEU A 64 -16.24 -25.38 -7.05
C LEU A 64 -15.63 -25.67 -8.43
N TYR A 65 -15.11 -24.65 -9.11
CA TYR A 65 -14.39 -24.85 -10.38
C TYR A 65 -13.11 -25.67 -10.22
N GLN A 66 -12.30 -25.37 -9.19
CA GLN A 66 -11.07 -26.12 -8.88
C GLN A 66 -11.34 -27.57 -8.49
N GLU A 67 -12.46 -27.87 -7.83
CA GLU A 67 -12.86 -29.26 -7.58
C GLU A 67 -13.17 -29.99 -8.89
N VAL A 68 -13.96 -29.35 -9.77
CA VAL A 68 -14.48 -29.97 -10.99
C VAL A 68 -13.42 -30.19 -12.06
N ILE A 69 -12.39 -29.33 -12.16
CA ILE A 69 -11.35 -29.46 -13.18
C ILE A 69 -10.48 -30.72 -13.00
N HIS A 70 -10.41 -31.26 -11.78
CA HIS A 70 -9.63 -32.46 -11.46
C HIS A 70 -10.46 -33.76 -11.50
N TRP A 71 -11.74 -33.69 -11.90
CA TRP A 71 -12.62 -34.85 -11.96
C TRP A 71 -12.44 -35.67 -13.24
N ASP A 72 -12.53 -36.99 -13.09
CA ASP A 72 -12.62 -37.92 -14.21
C ASP A 72 -14.00 -37.84 -14.87
N GLU A 73 -14.11 -38.22 -16.15
CA GLU A 73 -15.33 -38.09 -16.94
C GLU A 73 -16.56 -38.75 -16.28
N ALA A 74 -16.40 -39.97 -15.75
CA ALA A 74 -17.48 -40.68 -15.06
C ALA A 74 -17.95 -39.94 -13.80
N THR A 75 -16.99 -39.46 -12.99
CA THR A 75 -17.29 -38.71 -11.76
C THR A 75 -17.92 -37.35 -12.05
N PHE A 76 -17.56 -36.74 -13.18
CA PHE A 76 -18.14 -35.50 -13.65
C PHE A 76 -19.64 -35.67 -13.93
N PHE A 77 -20.05 -36.65 -14.73
CA PHE A 77 -21.46 -36.83 -15.07
C PHE A 77 -22.34 -37.16 -13.86
N GLU A 78 -21.82 -37.90 -12.87
CA GLU A 78 -22.54 -38.20 -11.63
C GLU A 78 -22.71 -36.98 -10.72
N ARG A 79 -21.65 -36.19 -10.52
CA ARG A 79 -21.60 -35.16 -9.49
C ARG A 79 -21.92 -33.75 -9.99
N ILE A 80 -21.80 -33.48 -11.29
CA ILE A 80 -22.02 -32.13 -11.85
C ILE A 80 -23.40 -31.53 -11.56
N PRO A 81 -24.53 -32.28 -11.51
CA PRO A 81 -25.83 -31.69 -11.20
C PRO A 81 -25.88 -31.09 -9.78
N SER A 82 -25.15 -31.69 -8.83
CA SER A 82 -25.06 -31.20 -7.46
C SER A 82 -24.27 -29.89 -7.37
N VAL A 83 -23.20 -29.77 -8.17
CA VAL A 83 -22.39 -28.55 -8.25
C VAL A 83 -23.18 -27.42 -8.92
N VAL A 84 -23.89 -27.70 -10.01
CA VAL A 84 -24.73 -26.70 -10.68
C VAL A 84 -25.83 -26.20 -9.75
N LYS A 85 -26.37 -27.04 -8.86
CA LYS A 85 -27.31 -26.59 -7.83
C LYS A 85 -26.66 -25.68 -6.79
N LYS A 86 -25.39 -25.90 -6.42
CA LYS A 86 -24.64 -25.00 -5.53
C LYS A 86 -24.30 -23.65 -6.19
N LEU A 87 -24.18 -23.61 -7.52
CA LEU A 87 -23.97 -22.38 -8.29
C LEU A 87 -25.22 -21.49 -8.38
N GLU A 88 -26.37 -21.99 -7.95
CA GLU A 88 -27.61 -21.23 -7.89
C GLU A 88 -27.44 -19.98 -7.03
N TRP A 89 -27.92 -18.83 -7.52
CA TRP A 89 -27.82 -17.48 -6.91
C TRP A 89 -26.43 -16.81 -6.93
N HIS A 90 -25.35 -17.57 -7.07
CA HIS A 90 -23.99 -17.04 -6.94
C HIS A 90 -23.25 -16.94 -8.29
N SER A 91 -23.64 -17.69 -9.32
CA SER A 91 -22.91 -17.68 -10.59
C SER A 91 -23.75 -17.12 -11.76
N ALA A 92 -23.12 -16.27 -12.58
CA ALA A 92 -23.68 -15.88 -13.87
C ALA A 92 -23.72 -17.06 -14.87
N PHE A 93 -22.90 -18.09 -14.65
CA PHE A 93 -22.79 -19.28 -15.49
C PHE A 93 -23.93 -20.29 -15.24
N TYR A 94 -24.67 -20.21 -14.13
CA TYR A 94 -25.70 -21.19 -13.75
C TYR A 94 -26.72 -21.49 -14.86
N LEU A 95 -27.28 -20.45 -15.49
CA LEU A 95 -28.26 -20.59 -16.57
C LEU A 95 -27.66 -21.27 -17.81
N GLN A 96 -26.41 -20.97 -18.12
CA GLN A 96 -25.69 -21.57 -19.25
C GLN A 96 -25.31 -23.03 -18.95
N ALA A 97 -24.83 -23.31 -17.73
CA ALA A 97 -24.51 -24.64 -17.24
C ALA A 97 -25.73 -25.58 -17.32
N ARG A 98 -26.90 -25.10 -16.88
CA ARG A 98 -28.14 -25.88 -16.92
C ARG A 98 -28.57 -26.23 -18.34
N ARG A 99 -28.50 -25.27 -19.28
CA ARG A 99 -28.79 -25.52 -20.70
C ARG A 99 -27.82 -26.50 -21.34
N LEU A 100 -26.52 -26.44 -20.97
CA LEU A 100 -25.49 -27.35 -21.49
C LEU A 100 -25.70 -28.79 -20.99
N LEU A 101 -26.10 -28.94 -19.73
CA LEU A 101 -26.44 -30.25 -19.16
C LEU A 101 -27.70 -30.83 -19.80
N GLU A 102 -28.75 -30.03 -19.99
CA GLU A 102 -29.99 -30.50 -20.62
C GLU A 102 -29.78 -30.97 -22.08
N LYS A 103 -28.90 -30.30 -22.84
CA LYS A 103 -28.59 -30.66 -24.23
C LYS A 103 -27.72 -31.91 -24.38
N ASN A 104 -26.87 -32.23 -23.39
CA ASN A 104 -25.94 -33.37 -23.47
C ASN A 104 -26.38 -34.60 -22.68
N LYS A 105 -27.59 -34.61 -22.08
CA LYS A 105 -28.16 -35.78 -21.38
C LYS A 105 -28.21 -37.06 -22.22
N SER A 106 -28.24 -36.96 -23.54
CA SER A 106 -28.37 -38.08 -24.47
C SER A 106 -27.08 -38.47 -25.19
N VAL A 107 -26.01 -37.68 -25.08
CA VAL A 107 -24.74 -37.91 -25.79
C VAL A 107 -23.61 -37.88 -24.77
N ASN A 108 -23.13 -39.06 -24.39
CA ASN A 108 -22.01 -39.20 -23.46
C ASN A 108 -20.69 -38.95 -24.21
N ASN A 109 -20.42 -37.68 -24.53
CA ASN A 109 -19.21 -37.27 -25.22
C ASN A 109 -18.06 -37.07 -24.22
N PRO A 110 -16.93 -37.79 -24.34
CA PRO A 110 -15.79 -37.65 -23.44
C PRO A 110 -15.16 -36.24 -23.44
N MET A 111 -15.38 -35.44 -24.50
CA MET A 111 -14.89 -34.06 -24.57
C MET A 111 -15.78 -33.04 -23.85
N PHE A 112 -16.99 -33.42 -23.44
CA PHE A 112 -17.95 -32.49 -22.84
C PHE A 112 -17.49 -31.92 -21.48
N PRO A 113 -16.92 -32.70 -20.54
CA PRO A 113 -16.41 -32.16 -19.27
C PRO A 113 -15.38 -31.03 -19.46
N ARG A 114 -14.45 -31.20 -20.40
CA ARG A 114 -13.44 -30.17 -20.72
C ARG A 114 -14.09 -28.93 -21.32
N TYR A 115 -14.99 -29.10 -22.28
CA TYR A 115 -15.73 -27.99 -22.88
C TYR A 115 -16.58 -27.21 -21.87
N PHE A 116 -17.22 -27.92 -20.93
CA PHE A 116 -17.97 -27.31 -19.84
C PHE A 116 -17.07 -26.46 -18.94
N CYS A 117 -15.91 -27.00 -18.54
CA CYS A 117 -14.94 -26.27 -17.73
C CYS A 117 -14.38 -25.04 -18.46
N ASP A 118 -14.12 -25.13 -19.77
CA ASP A 118 -13.66 -24.00 -20.56
C ASP A 118 -14.70 -22.88 -20.64
N LEU A 119 -15.97 -23.22 -20.84
CA LEU A 119 -17.05 -22.23 -20.86
C LEU A 119 -17.28 -21.62 -19.48
N TRP A 120 -17.19 -22.42 -18.43
CA TRP A 120 -17.30 -21.93 -17.06
C TRP A 120 -16.18 -20.96 -16.74
N TYR A 121 -14.93 -21.33 -17.06
CA TYR A 121 -13.77 -20.46 -16.87
C TYR A 121 -13.93 -19.11 -17.58
N LYS A 122 -14.37 -19.13 -18.85
CA LYS A 122 -14.63 -17.89 -19.61
C LYS A 122 -15.69 -17.02 -18.94
N SER A 123 -16.82 -17.62 -18.55
CA SER A 123 -17.89 -16.90 -17.86
C SER A 123 -17.44 -16.32 -16.52
N LEU A 124 -16.65 -17.07 -15.75
CA LEU A 124 -16.11 -16.63 -14.47
C LEU A 124 -15.11 -15.49 -14.66
N ALA A 125 -14.20 -15.62 -15.62
CA ALA A 125 -13.22 -14.58 -15.95
C ALA A 125 -13.91 -13.29 -16.42
N ASP A 126 -14.95 -13.39 -17.24
CA ASP A 126 -15.70 -12.22 -17.72
C ASP A 126 -16.53 -11.58 -16.60
N ALA A 127 -17.13 -12.37 -15.69
CA ALA A 127 -17.84 -11.86 -14.53
C ALA A 127 -16.92 -11.11 -13.56
N ILE A 128 -15.71 -11.64 -13.31
CA ILE A 128 -14.70 -10.97 -12.48
C ILE A 128 -14.27 -9.65 -13.12
N LYS A 129 -13.96 -9.66 -14.43
CA LYS A 129 -13.61 -8.44 -15.17
C LYS A 129 -14.71 -7.38 -15.09
N GLN A 130 -15.98 -7.77 -15.28
CA GLN A 130 -17.11 -6.85 -15.21
C GLN A 130 -17.27 -6.24 -13.81
N ALA A 131 -17.10 -7.05 -12.75
CA ALA A 131 -17.14 -6.56 -11.38
C ALA A 131 -16.00 -5.57 -11.09
N GLU A 132 -14.78 -5.88 -11.54
CA GLU A 132 -13.62 -4.99 -11.41
C GLU A 132 -13.82 -3.65 -12.15
N VAL A 133 -14.39 -3.69 -13.36
CA VAL A 133 -14.70 -2.47 -14.14
C VAL A 133 -15.80 -1.64 -13.47
N SER A 134 -16.87 -2.27 -12.97
CA SER A 134 -17.96 -1.56 -12.29
C SER A 134 -17.48 -0.86 -11.01
N GLU A 135 -16.62 -1.52 -10.22
CA GLU A 135 -16.04 -0.90 -9.03
C GLU A 135 -15.07 0.23 -9.39
N LEU A 136 -14.31 0.10 -10.48
CA LEU A 136 -13.45 1.15 -11.00
C LEU A 136 -14.26 2.39 -11.41
N GLU A 137 -15.37 2.20 -12.14
CA GLU A 137 -16.28 3.27 -12.54
C GLU A 137 -16.92 3.96 -11.32
N ALA A 138 -17.43 3.19 -10.35
CA ALA A 138 -17.99 3.75 -9.12
C ALA A 138 -16.96 4.53 -8.31
N SER A 139 -15.71 4.03 -8.22
CA SER A 139 -14.63 4.74 -7.52
C SER A 139 -14.18 6.01 -8.27
N LYS A 140 -14.26 6.01 -9.61
CA LYS A 140 -13.99 7.17 -10.45
C LYS A 140 -15.05 8.26 -10.27
N GLU A 141 -16.33 7.90 -10.25
CA GLU A 141 -17.43 8.85 -10.01
C GLU A 141 -17.34 9.49 -8.63
N LYS A 142 -17.08 8.69 -7.59
CA LYS A 142 -16.87 9.21 -6.22
C LYS A 142 -15.70 10.19 -6.15
N PHE A 143 -14.60 9.88 -6.83
CA PHE A 143 -13.43 10.75 -6.89
C PHE A 143 -13.73 12.07 -7.61
N LEU A 144 -14.45 12.02 -8.72
CA LEU A 144 -14.88 13.22 -9.44
C LEU A 144 -15.81 14.09 -8.60
N ALA A 145 -16.79 13.48 -7.93
CA ALA A 145 -17.68 14.20 -7.02
C ALA A 145 -16.90 14.94 -5.91
N ASP A 146 -15.89 14.28 -5.32
CA ASP A 146 -15.00 14.90 -4.34
C ASP A 146 -14.18 16.05 -4.94
N LEU A 147 -13.62 15.88 -6.14
CA LEU A 147 -12.93 16.96 -6.84
C LEU A 147 -13.85 18.17 -7.12
N TYR A 148 -15.08 17.93 -7.55
CA TYR A 148 -16.07 19.00 -7.80
C TYR A 148 -16.39 19.76 -6.52
N GLN A 149 -16.64 19.05 -5.42
CA GLN A 149 -16.91 19.66 -4.12
C GLN A 149 -15.74 20.53 -3.65
N ARG A 150 -14.50 20.06 -3.84
CA ARG A 150 -13.30 20.83 -3.48
C ARG A 150 -13.14 22.06 -4.35
N MET A 151 -13.36 21.96 -5.65
CA MET A 151 -13.32 23.13 -6.55
C MET A 151 -14.37 24.18 -6.16
N GLU A 152 -15.57 23.78 -5.76
CA GLU A 152 -16.59 24.71 -5.28
C GLU A 152 -16.13 25.40 -3.99
N THR A 153 -15.56 24.63 -3.05
CA THR A 153 -15.04 25.15 -1.78
C THR A 153 -13.92 26.18 -2.01
N ILE A 154 -13.03 25.93 -2.97
CA ILE A 154 -11.94 26.86 -3.31
C ILE A 154 -12.47 28.12 -3.97
N LYS A 155 -13.45 28.01 -4.89
CA LYS A 155 -14.09 29.19 -5.49
C LYS A 155 -14.75 30.07 -4.43
N ASP A 156 -15.39 29.46 -3.43
CA ASP A 156 -15.97 30.19 -2.30
C ASP A 156 -14.86 30.82 -1.42
N MET A 157 -13.72 30.15 -1.24
CA MET A 157 -12.55 30.66 -0.47
C MET A 157 -11.76 31.77 -1.19
N ASP A 158 -11.63 31.73 -2.52
CA ASP A 158 -10.94 32.76 -3.31
C ASP A 158 -11.59 34.14 -3.16
N THR A 159 -12.91 34.18 -2.93
CA THR A 159 -13.61 35.44 -2.61
C THR A 159 -13.22 36.00 -1.23
N VAL A 160 -12.68 35.16 -0.34
CA VAL A 160 -12.38 35.47 1.06
C VAL A 160 -10.90 35.83 1.27
N THR A 161 -9.98 35.30 0.46
CA THR A 161 -8.54 35.59 0.55
C THR A 161 -8.11 36.63 -0.49
N GLN A 162 -8.12 37.92 -0.11
CA GLN A 162 -7.61 39.03 -0.95
C GLN A 162 -6.09 39.03 -1.23
N GLN A 163 -5.37 37.93 -0.94
CA GLN A 163 -3.94 37.82 -1.20
C GLN A 163 -3.68 36.50 -1.92
N GLY A 164 -3.76 36.57 -3.25
CA GLY A 164 -3.48 35.48 -4.18
C GLY A 164 -1.99 35.19 -4.26
N ASP A 165 -1.49 34.40 -3.31
CA ASP A 165 -0.13 33.86 -3.38
C ASP A 165 -0.19 32.41 -3.90
N GLU A 166 0.51 32.07 -4.97
CA GLU A 166 0.36 30.78 -5.68
C GLU A 166 0.59 29.55 -4.78
N ALA A 167 1.46 29.68 -3.78
CA ALA A 167 1.73 28.65 -2.79
C ALA A 167 0.56 28.48 -1.79
N THR A 168 -0.24 29.52 -1.55
CA THR A 168 -1.46 29.42 -0.72
C THR A 168 -2.55 28.62 -1.41
N MET A 169 -2.66 28.67 -2.73
CA MET A 169 -3.70 27.95 -3.50
C MET A 169 -3.54 26.43 -3.45
N GLY A 170 -2.31 25.92 -3.59
CA GLY A 170 -2.03 24.49 -3.40
C GLY A 170 -2.36 23.99 -2.00
N ARG A 171 -2.21 24.86 -0.98
CA ARG A 171 -2.50 24.53 0.42
C ARG A 171 -3.98 24.70 0.79
N LEU A 172 -4.69 25.64 0.18
CA LEU A 172 -6.15 25.77 0.27
C LEU A 172 -6.84 24.53 -0.30
N TRP A 173 -6.28 23.95 -1.37
CA TRP A 173 -6.72 22.67 -1.91
C TRP A 173 -6.60 21.51 -0.91
N ASP A 174 -5.53 21.47 -0.12
CA ASP A 174 -5.36 20.48 0.95
C ASP A 174 -6.35 20.71 2.10
N MET A 175 -6.70 21.97 2.41
CA MET A 175 -7.74 22.30 3.40
C MET A 175 -9.14 21.95 2.92
N ALA A 176 -9.44 22.11 1.62
CA ALA A 176 -10.71 21.67 1.03
C ALA A 176 -10.91 20.14 1.13
N ALA A 177 -9.86 19.37 1.44
CA ALA A 177 -10.01 17.96 1.76
C ALA A 177 -10.78 17.74 3.08
N ALA A 178 -10.73 18.69 4.01
CA ALA A 178 -11.68 18.73 5.12
C ALA A 178 -13.01 19.22 4.54
N LYS A 179 -14.09 18.44 4.71
CA LYS A 179 -15.44 18.80 4.28
C LYS A 179 -15.94 20.00 5.07
N LEU A 180 -15.52 21.20 4.69
CA LEU A 180 -15.93 22.44 5.31
C LEU A 180 -17.29 22.84 4.76
N THR A 181 -18.25 23.08 5.65
CA THR A 181 -19.57 23.56 5.26
C THR A 181 -19.54 25.07 5.01
N LYS A 182 -20.44 25.61 4.18
CA LYS A 182 -20.52 27.07 3.90
C LYS A 182 -20.69 27.93 5.16
N THR A 183 -21.27 27.37 6.22
CA THR A 183 -21.38 27.99 7.55
C THR A 183 -20.03 28.11 8.24
N ASP A 184 -19.17 27.09 8.12
CA ASP A 184 -17.85 27.04 8.76
C ASP A 184 -16.89 28.04 8.14
N LEU A 185 -17.03 28.29 6.83
CA LEU A 185 -16.28 29.32 6.12
C LEU A 185 -16.63 30.73 6.63
N LYS A 186 -17.91 31.00 6.88
CA LYS A 186 -18.36 32.30 7.41
C LYS A 186 -17.88 32.52 8.85
N THR A 187 -17.90 31.49 9.69
CA THR A 187 -17.40 31.59 11.07
C THR A 187 -15.87 31.76 11.10
N MET A 188 -15.14 31.04 10.25
CA MET A 188 -13.70 31.28 10.06
C MET A 188 -13.40 32.72 9.62
N HIS A 189 -14.18 33.27 8.70
CA HIS A 189 -14.02 34.66 8.27
C HIS A 189 -14.22 35.64 9.43
N SER A 190 -15.26 35.46 10.23
CA SER A 190 -15.52 36.28 11.42
C SER A 190 -14.36 36.23 12.42
N HIS A 191 -13.80 35.05 12.68
CA HIS A 191 -12.64 34.90 13.55
C HIS A 191 -11.36 35.51 12.95
N ALA A 192 -11.18 35.43 11.63
CA ALA A 192 -10.06 36.06 10.93
C ALA A 192 -10.14 37.61 11.00
N GLU A 193 -11.32 38.18 10.82
CA GLU A 193 -11.55 39.62 10.98
C GLU A 193 -11.32 40.08 12.42
N PHE A 194 -11.80 39.30 13.39
CA PHE A 194 -11.59 39.57 14.82
C PHE A 194 -10.09 39.55 15.19
N LEU A 195 -9.34 38.58 14.65
CA LEU A 195 -7.89 38.50 14.84
C LEU A 195 -7.16 39.72 14.24
N LYS A 196 -7.57 40.18 13.05
CA LYS A 196 -6.98 41.38 12.41
C LYS A 196 -7.18 42.64 13.26
N LYS A 197 -8.32 42.76 13.95
CA LYS A 197 -8.62 43.90 14.83
C LYS A 197 -7.79 43.88 16.13
N ASN A 198 -7.35 42.70 16.57
CA ASN A 198 -6.68 42.51 17.86
C ASN A 198 -5.22 42.06 17.71
N GLY A 199 -4.31 43.01 17.51
CA GLY A 199 -2.88 42.74 17.30
C GLY A 199 -2.18 42.02 18.48
N ALA A 200 -2.64 42.22 19.71
CA ALA A 200 -2.09 41.54 20.88
C ALA A 200 -2.27 40.00 20.82
N LEU A 201 -3.41 39.52 20.31
CA LEU A 201 -3.66 38.08 20.15
C LEU A 201 -2.70 37.46 19.12
N LYS A 202 -2.36 38.21 18.06
CA LYS A 202 -1.40 37.77 17.05
C LYS A 202 0.00 37.61 17.63
N GLN A 203 0.45 38.56 18.47
CA GLN A 203 1.75 38.48 19.14
C GLN A 203 1.83 37.27 20.07
N ILE A 204 0.77 36.99 20.83
CA ILE A 204 0.70 35.81 21.71
C ILE A 204 0.78 34.52 20.88
N ALA A 205 0.06 34.43 19.76
CA ALA A 205 0.13 33.28 18.87
C ALA A 205 1.52 33.08 18.24
N GLU A 206 2.20 34.17 17.85
CA GLU A 206 3.57 34.11 17.33
C GLU A 206 4.57 33.64 18.38
N GLN A 207 4.45 34.11 19.64
CA GLN A 207 5.29 33.65 20.74
C GLN A 207 5.07 32.16 21.03
N LEU A 208 3.82 31.71 21.15
CA LEU A 208 3.48 30.29 21.33
C LEU A 208 4.03 29.42 20.19
N GLY A 209 3.90 29.88 18.94
CA GLY A 209 4.41 29.18 17.76
C GLY A 209 5.94 29.12 17.69
N ARG A 210 6.66 30.04 18.35
CA ARG A 210 8.14 30.01 18.48
C ARG A 210 8.58 29.09 19.60
N MET A 211 7.96 29.17 20.77
CA MET A 211 8.27 28.29 21.91
C MET A 211 8.13 26.81 21.56
N ALA A 212 7.09 26.44 20.80
CA ALA A 212 6.91 25.08 20.29
C ALA A 212 8.02 24.63 19.30
N SER A 213 8.81 25.56 18.76
CA SER A 213 9.96 25.25 17.89
C SER A 213 11.30 25.28 18.64
N GLU A 214 11.34 25.77 19.89
CA GLU A 214 12.58 25.90 20.69
C GLU A 214 12.74 24.79 21.74
N GLN A 215 11.68 24.02 22.03
CA GLN A 215 11.79 22.74 22.74
C GLN A 215 12.41 21.67 21.82
N ASP A 216 13.67 21.88 21.43
CA ASP A 216 14.52 20.85 20.83
C ASP A 216 15.09 19.99 21.97
N ASP A 217 14.38 18.91 22.32
CA ASP A 217 14.92 17.92 23.25
C ASP A 217 16.06 17.14 22.56
N PRO A 218 17.32 17.23 23.05
CA PRO A 218 18.46 16.58 22.42
C PRO A 218 18.37 15.05 22.43
N GLU A 219 17.48 14.46 23.24
CA GLU A 219 17.20 13.03 23.24
C GLU A 219 16.38 12.57 22.03
N LEU A 220 15.54 13.45 21.46
CA LEU A 220 14.74 13.17 20.26
C LEU A 220 15.53 13.32 18.95
N ASN A 221 16.67 14.03 18.99
CA ASN A 221 17.56 14.27 17.84
C ASN A 221 18.45 13.07 17.44
N LYS A 222 18.24 11.90 18.03
CA LYS A 222 18.99 10.68 17.67
C LYS A 222 18.34 10.03 16.44
N ALA A 223 18.61 10.57 15.26
CA ALA A 223 18.30 9.86 14.02
C ALA A 223 19.12 8.55 13.98
N GLN A 224 18.44 7.41 13.83
CA GLN A 224 19.12 6.14 13.59
C GLN A 224 19.69 6.16 12.18
N ALA A 225 21.01 6.33 12.05
CA ALA A 225 21.69 6.19 10.78
C ALA A 225 22.02 4.72 10.52
N ASP A 226 21.48 4.13 9.45
CA ASP A 226 21.87 2.81 8.97
C ASP A 226 23.23 2.92 8.24
N ASN A 227 24.34 2.95 8.98
CA ASN A 227 25.68 2.86 8.39
C ASN A 227 26.02 1.41 8.01
N VAL A 228 26.75 1.22 6.90
CA VAL A 228 27.18 -0.10 6.46
C VAL A 228 28.62 -0.31 6.89
N GLU A 229 28.84 -1.15 7.91
CA GLU A 229 30.18 -1.53 8.36
C GLU A 229 30.55 -2.93 7.84
N MET A 230 31.82 -3.12 7.48
CA MET A 230 32.35 -4.42 7.08
C MET A 230 32.61 -5.22 8.35
N VAL A 231 31.89 -6.32 8.55
CA VAL A 231 32.06 -7.21 9.71
C VAL A 231 32.75 -8.49 9.25
N GLU A 232 33.82 -8.89 9.93
CA GLU A 232 34.48 -10.18 9.68
C GLU A 232 33.70 -11.28 10.43
N GLU A 233 33.14 -12.23 9.69
CA GLU A 233 32.43 -13.39 10.26
C GLU A 233 33.20 -14.68 9.99
N GLN A 234 33.20 -15.60 10.95
CA GLN A 234 33.79 -16.92 10.75
C GLN A 234 32.81 -17.77 9.93
N SER A 235 33.23 -18.23 8.76
CA SER A 235 32.44 -19.08 7.87
C SER A 235 33.09 -20.46 7.73
N ASP A 236 32.27 -21.50 7.82
CA ASP A 236 32.67 -22.89 7.60
C ASP A 236 32.88 -23.21 6.09
N GLU A 237 32.44 -22.31 5.19
CA GLU A 237 32.66 -22.44 3.74
C GLU A 237 34.04 -21.96 3.29
N ALA A 238 34.66 -21.06 4.07
CA ALA A 238 35.97 -20.51 3.75
C ALA A 238 37.08 -21.55 4.03
N THR A 239 37.90 -21.80 3.02
CA THR A 239 39.00 -22.78 3.02
C THR A 239 40.31 -22.18 3.55
N ASP A 240 40.28 -21.54 4.72
CA ASP A 240 41.47 -20.87 5.27
C ASP A 240 42.25 -21.84 6.18
N ASP A 241 41.63 -22.31 7.26
CA ASP A 241 42.26 -23.25 8.21
C ASP A 241 41.47 -24.56 8.35
N ILE A 242 42.16 -25.69 8.47
CA ILE A 242 41.56 -27.00 8.81
C ILE A 242 41.41 -27.10 10.32
N VAL A 243 40.16 -27.16 10.81
CA VAL A 243 39.82 -27.15 12.24
C VAL A 243 39.46 -28.55 12.75
N GLY A 244 39.02 -29.46 11.88
CA GLY A 244 38.65 -30.81 12.31
C GLY A 244 38.21 -31.74 11.17
N ILE A 245 37.44 -32.76 11.53
CA ILE A 245 36.86 -33.75 10.60
C ILE A 245 35.36 -33.84 10.90
N HIS A 246 34.54 -33.96 9.86
CA HIS A 246 33.08 -34.11 9.96
C HIS A 246 32.56 -35.05 8.86
N GLU A 247 31.36 -35.60 9.05
CA GLU A 247 30.65 -36.38 8.03
C GLU A 247 29.94 -35.43 7.05
N SER A 248 30.17 -35.57 5.75
CA SER A 248 29.56 -34.75 4.68
C SER A 248 29.55 -35.50 3.34
N ASP A 249 29.17 -34.82 2.25
CA ASP A 249 29.18 -35.30 0.86
C ASP A 249 30.14 -34.51 -0.05
N ASP A 250 30.98 -33.63 0.51
CA ASP A 250 31.88 -32.76 -0.27
C ASP A 250 33.13 -33.52 -0.78
N LEU A 251 33.12 -33.94 -2.03
CA LEU A 251 34.25 -34.68 -2.64
C LEU A 251 35.59 -33.92 -2.61
N ASN A 252 35.58 -32.58 -2.50
CA ASN A 252 36.81 -31.79 -2.54
C ASN A 252 37.63 -31.84 -1.24
N LYS A 253 36.96 -32.15 -0.11
CA LYS A 253 37.57 -32.14 1.23
C LYS A 253 37.69 -33.55 1.82
N LEU A 254 37.63 -34.57 0.98
CA LEU A 254 37.52 -35.97 1.39
C LEU A 254 38.79 -36.44 2.10
N LEU A 255 38.63 -37.25 3.16
CA LEU A 255 39.78 -37.85 3.83
C LEU A 255 40.39 -38.97 2.96
N PRO A 256 41.73 -39.12 2.96
CA PRO A 256 42.40 -40.20 2.20
C PRO A 256 41.89 -41.61 2.52
N ASN A 257 41.40 -41.83 3.74
CA ASN A 257 40.81 -43.10 4.16
C ASN A 257 39.56 -43.47 3.35
N GLU A 258 38.73 -42.50 2.99
CA GLU A 258 37.54 -42.75 2.15
C GLU A 258 37.95 -43.04 0.69
N THR A 259 39.02 -42.42 0.20
CA THR A 259 39.56 -42.69 -1.15
C THR A 259 40.08 -44.12 -1.27
N MET A 260 40.52 -44.74 -0.17
CA MET A 260 41.00 -46.13 -0.18
C MET A 260 39.89 -47.12 -0.55
N PHE A 261 38.62 -46.82 -0.24
CA PHE A 261 37.49 -47.67 -0.65
C PHE A 261 37.29 -47.70 -2.17
N LEU A 262 37.72 -46.66 -2.89
CA LEU A 262 37.70 -46.62 -4.36
C LEU A 262 38.86 -47.41 -5.00
N ALA A 263 39.92 -47.73 -4.24
CA ALA A 263 41.07 -48.45 -4.77
C ALA A 263 40.80 -49.95 -5.00
N TYR A 264 39.79 -50.50 -4.32
CA TYR A 264 39.41 -51.91 -4.40
C TYR A 264 37.96 -52.04 -4.90
N PRO A 265 37.71 -52.71 -6.05
CA PRO A 265 36.37 -52.84 -6.63
C PRO A 265 35.33 -53.44 -5.67
N GLU A 266 35.76 -54.30 -4.75
CA GLU A 266 34.88 -54.92 -3.76
C GLU A 266 34.37 -53.93 -2.69
N LEU A 267 35.09 -52.83 -2.47
CA LEU A 267 34.79 -51.82 -1.45
C LEU A 267 34.14 -50.55 -2.03
N GLU A 268 34.09 -50.41 -3.35
CA GLU A 268 33.53 -49.24 -4.02
C GLU A 268 32.05 -49.01 -3.65
N VAL A 269 31.30 -50.11 -3.45
CA VAL A 269 29.89 -50.07 -3.01
C VAL A 269 29.75 -49.40 -1.63
N VAL A 270 30.75 -49.57 -0.75
CA VAL A 270 30.75 -48.95 0.59
C VAL A 270 30.94 -47.44 0.46
N PHE A 271 31.84 -47.00 -0.42
CA PHE A 271 32.05 -45.59 -0.72
C PHE A 271 30.77 -44.93 -1.25
N TYR A 272 30.13 -45.53 -2.26
CA TYR A 272 28.89 -44.97 -2.81
C TYR A 272 27.75 -44.95 -1.81
N LYS A 273 27.69 -45.93 -0.90
CA LYS A 273 26.74 -45.92 0.21
C LYS A 273 27.00 -44.74 1.15
N HIS A 274 28.26 -44.52 1.57
CA HIS A 274 28.62 -43.38 2.41
C HIS A 274 28.33 -42.05 1.72
N LEU A 275 28.57 -41.94 0.40
CA LEU A 275 28.25 -40.74 -0.39
C LEU A 275 26.73 -40.47 -0.41
N ALA A 276 25.92 -41.49 -0.67
CA ALA A 276 24.46 -41.36 -0.72
C ALA A 276 23.87 -40.98 0.65
N ASP A 277 24.41 -41.56 1.73
CA ASP A 277 23.99 -41.29 3.10
C ASP A 277 24.56 -39.97 3.66
N LYS A 278 25.44 -39.27 2.92
CA LYS A 278 26.19 -38.06 3.34
C LYS A 278 27.07 -38.29 4.58
N ARG A 279 27.71 -39.46 4.62
CA ARG A 279 28.55 -39.93 5.74
C ARG A 279 30.02 -40.07 5.38
N LEU A 280 30.47 -39.44 4.30
CA LEU A 280 31.89 -39.45 3.97
C LEU A 280 32.64 -38.58 4.96
N MET A 281 33.80 -39.08 5.41
CA MET A 281 34.65 -38.31 6.30
C MET A 281 35.36 -37.19 5.53
N ASN A 282 35.16 -35.96 5.96
CA ASN A 282 35.63 -34.74 5.32
C ASN A 282 36.37 -33.81 6.29
N TYR A 283 37.42 -33.15 5.81
CA TYR A 283 38.08 -32.09 6.57
C TYR A 283 37.11 -30.93 6.78
N LYS A 284 36.92 -30.54 8.04
CA LYS A 284 36.19 -29.34 8.42
C LYS A 284 37.14 -28.16 8.35
N THR A 285 36.88 -27.25 7.41
CA THR A 285 37.59 -25.97 7.29
C THR A 285 36.80 -24.86 7.94
N GLN A 286 37.47 -23.89 8.54
CA GLN A 286 36.88 -22.64 9.00
C GLN A 286 37.78 -21.49 8.57
N GLY A 287 37.19 -20.44 8.02
CA GLY A 287 37.94 -19.28 7.57
C GLY A 287 37.21 -17.97 7.87
N LYS A 288 37.92 -16.86 7.78
CA LYS A 288 37.34 -15.53 7.95
C LYS A 288 36.76 -15.08 6.61
N SER A 289 35.44 -14.93 6.54
CA SER A 289 34.78 -14.34 5.38
C SER A 289 34.38 -12.90 5.68
N ARG A 290 34.75 -11.98 4.79
CA ARG A 290 34.34 -10.57 4.88
C ARG A 290 32.98 -10.38 4.22
N THR A 291 31.92 -10.40 5.01
CA THR A 291 30.56 -10.17 4.53
C THR A 291 30.11 -8.75 4.88
N LEU A 292 29.58 -8.02 3.89
CA LEU A 292 29.01 -6.70 4.09
C LEU A 292 27.69 -6.84 4.85
N LYS A 293 27.65 -6.44 6.12
CA LYS A 293 26.42 -6.44 6.92
C LYS A 293 26.06 -5.00 7.27
N LYS A 294 24.82 -4.60 6.99
CA LYS A 294 24.30 -3.31 7.47
C LYS A 294 24.14 -3.39 8.98
N VAL A 295 25.00 -2.70 9.74
CA VAL A 295 24.91 -2.63 11.20
C VAL A 295 24.31 -1.28 11.56
N ARG A 296 23.15 -1.29 12.21
CA ARG A 296 22.51 -0.04 12.64
C ARG A 296 23.27 0.55 13.82
N THR A 297 24.12 1.53 13.59
CA THR A 297 24.82 2.29 14.64
C THR A 297 24.17 3.66 14.83
N THR A 298 23.80 3.98 16.06
CA THR A 298 23.34 5.33 16.43
C THR A 298 24.52 6.29 16.54
N ALA A 299 24.91 6.93 15.44
CA ALA A 299 25.81 8.07 15.47
C ALA A 299 25.01 9.35 15.74
N PRO A 300 25.48 10.28 16.61
CA PRO A 300 24.89 11.60 16.72
C PRO A 300 25.23 12.37 15.44
N ASP A 301 24.26 12.51 14.55
CA ASP A 301 24.40 13.40 13.41
C ASP A 301 24.24 14.85 13.92
N ASN A 302 25.26 15.68 13.68
CA ASN A 302 25.26 17.11 14.01
C ASN A 302 24.53 17.95 12.94
N SER A 303 23.90 17.30 11.96
CA SER A 303 22.96 17.97 11.08
C SER A 303 21.74 18.40 11.92
N LYS A 304 21.31 19.66 11.78
CA LYS A 304 20.05 20.11 12.37
C LYS A 304 18.94 19.30 11.70
N VAL A 305 18.56 18.18 12.32
CA VAL A 305 17.40 17.41 11.90
C VAL A 305 16.21 18.35 12.07
N GLU A 306 15.59 18.74 10.97
CA GLU A 306 14.26 19.34 11.04
C GLU A 306 13.35 18.28 11.65
N LEU A 307 13.12 18.36 12.97
CA LEU A 307 12.15 17.51 13.64
C LEU A 307 10.81 17.65 12.91
N GLU A 308 10.27 16.53 12.42
CA GLU A 308 8.90 16.49 11.94
C GLU A 308 7.99 16.92 13.08
N LYS A 309 7.42 18.13 12.96
CA LYS A 309 6.58 18.70 14.01
C LYS A 309 5.31 17.86 14.14
N GLY A 310 5.08 17.35 15.35
CA GLY A 310 3.90 16.56 15.68
C GLY A 310 2.59 17.36 15.63
N PRO A 311 1.44 16.67 15.71
CA PRO A 311 0.13 17.31 15.67
C PRO A 311 -0.10 18.23 16.87
N PHE A 312 -0.59 19.45 16.60
CA PHE A 312 -0.98 20.40 17.64
C PHE A 312 -2.44 20.17 18.05
N ILE A 313 -2.67 19.84 19.33
CA ILE A 313 -4.01 19.59 19.88
C ILE A 313 -4.45 20.80 20.69
N VAL A 314 -5.58 21.41 20.30
CA VAL A 314 -6.15 22.57 21.00
C VAL A 314 -7.45 22.18 21.66
N CYS A 315 -7.51 22.31 22.99
CA CYS A 315 -8.72 22.13 23.78
C CYS A 315 -9.30 23.49 24.16
N ILE A 316 -10.50 23.80 23.69
CA ILE A 316 -11.20 25.06 24.00
C ILE A 316 -12.37 24.74 24.94
N ASP A 317 -12.39 25.38 26.11
CA ASP A 317 -13.51 25.28 27.05
C ASP A 317 -14.72 26.09 26.54
N ALA A 318 -15.90 25.49 26.64
CA ALA A 318 -17.19 26.07 26.25
C ALA A 318 -18.12 26.28 27.48
N SER A 319 -17.56 26.30 28.69
CA SER A 319 -18.28 26.59 29.93
C SER A 319 -18.95 27.97 29.91
N GLY A 320 -19.94 28.18 30.80
CA GLY A 320 -20.71 29.42 30.87
C GLY A 320 -19.85 30.69 31.05
N SER A 321 -18.71 30.59 31.74
CA SER A 321 -17.74 31.69 31.91
C SER A 321 -16.96 32.05 30.64
N MET A 322 -16.91 31.15 29.66
CA MET A 322 -16.26 31.39 28.38
C MET A 322 -17.19 32.05 27.36
N SER A 323 -18.51 32.07 27.61
CA SER A 323 -19.49 32.58 26.65
C SER A 323 -19.23 34.02 26.21
N GLY A 324 -19.30 34.26 24.88
CA GLY A 324 -19.13 35.59 24.29
C GLY A 324 -17.68 35.91 23.92
N PHE A 325 -17.13 36.96 24.52
CA PHE A 325 -15.81 37.49 24.14
C PHE A 325 -14.64 36.52 24.43
N PRO A 326 -14.55 35.84 25.58
CA PRO A 326 -13.44 34.93 25.87
C PRO A 326 -13.36 33.74 24.90
N GLU A 327 -14.51 33.14 24.56
CA GLU A 327 -14.62 32.08 23.56
C GLU A 327 -14.20 32.55 22.16
N GLN A 328 -14.59 33.76 21.75
CA GLN A 328 -14.17 34.34 20.48
C GLN A 328 -12.65 34.55 20.42
N CYS A 329 -12.04 35.02 21.52
CA CYS A 329 -10.60 35.16 21.64
C CYS A 329 -9.87 33.81 21.55
N ALA A 330 -10.35 32.78 22.25
CA ALA A 330 -9.77 31.44 22.20
C ALA A 330 -9.84 30.83 20.80
N LYS A 331 -10.99 30.94 20.12
CA LYS A 331 -11.19 30.46 18.75
C LYS A 331 -10.34 31.23 17.73
N ALA A 332 -10.25 32.56 17.86
CA ALA A 332 -9.39 33.37 17.01
C ALA A 332 -7.90 33.06 17.23
N MET A 333 -7.48 32.77 18.46
CA MET A 333 -6.12 32.35 18.78
C MET A 333 -5.81 30.97 18.20
N ALA A 334 -6.73 30.01 18.29
CA ALA A 334 -6.59 28.71 17.64
C ALA A 334 -6.44 28.85 16.11
N TYR A 335 -7.25 29.74 15.51
CA TYR A 335 -7.14 30.07 14.09
C TYR A 335 -5.79 30.74 13.74
N ALA A 336 -5.26 31.60 14.59
CA ALA A 336 -3.93 32.22 14.41
C ALA A 336 -2.80 31.19 14.48
N LEU A 337 -2.83 30.27 15.45
CA LEU A 337 -1.87 29.18 15.58
C LEU A 337 -1.93 28.25 14.37
N MET A 338 -3.13 27.96 13.87
CA MET A 338 -3.33 27.22 12.62
C MET A 338 -2.68 27.96 11.44
N GLN A 339 -2.85 29.27 11.30
CA GLN A 339 -2.21 30.06 10.24
C GLN A 339 -0.67 30.04 10.34
N ILE A 340 -0.11 30.11 11.55
CA ILE A 340 1.35 30.06 11.75
C ILE A 340 1.89 28.67 11.43
N ALA A 341 1.20 27.62 11.88
CA ALA A 341 1.54 26.24 11.53
C ALA A 341 1.46 26.02 10.00
N TRP A 342 0.44 26.60 9.36
CA TRP A 342 0.22 26.59 7.91
C TRP A 342 1.32 27.31 7.12
N GLN A 343 1.84 28.43 7.63
CA GLN A 343 2.98 29.13 7.02
C GLN A 343 4.29 28.34 7.18
N LYS A 344 4.52 27.74 8.36
CA LYS A 344 5.76 27.02 8.65
C LYS A 344 5.86 25.68 7.93
N SER A 345 4.77 24.92 7.79
CA SER A 345 4.77 23.62 7.08
C SER A 345 5.07 23.76 5.58
N GLY A 346 4.83 24.94 5.00
CA GLY A 346 5.13 25.23 3.60
C GLY A 346 6.55 25.70 3.32
N SER A 347 7.37 25.97 4.34
CA SER A 347 8.75 26.45 4.16
C SER A 347 9.81 25.35 4.21
N ALA A 348 9.40 24.11 4.49
CA ALA A 348 10.26 22.92 4.59
C ALA A 348 10.20 22.04 3.31
N MET A 349 9.93 22.65 2.15
CA MET A 349 9.83 21.94 0.87
C MET A 349 10.71 22.55 -0.21
#